data_AF-A0AAE1E934-F1
#
_entry.id   AF-A0AAE1E934-F1
#
_cell.length_a   1.000
_cell.length_b   1.000
_cell.length_c   1.000
_cell.angle_alpha   90.00
_cell.angle_beta   90.00
_cell.angle_gamma   90.00
#
_symmetry.space_group_name_H-M   'P 1'
#
loop_
_entity.id
_entity.type
_entity.pdbx_description
1 polymer ?
#
loop_
_entity_poly.entity_id
_entity_poly.type
_entity_poly.pdbx_seq_one_letter_code
_entity_poly.pdbx_strand_id
1 'polypeptide(L)'
;MSADQGVIGTNDDASSCKRFAVDKGYWVDPYISLFMQKSPIRKAPEISRGYYARVTSIQIIIEKFLRMTKNNCQIVSFGAGFDTLYWRLSDLGLTPKSFVEVDFEQVTTRKCHFIKSKKQLLDALTDEDWFFMLNQVSAVPDDATHIVELFWALLATWSDCLWLQLGTASVNLLNLSLF
;
A
#
# COMPACT_ATOMS: atom_id res chain seq x y z
N MET A 1 14.60 15.78 16.94
CA MET A 1 13.82 15.00 15.96
C MET A 1 13.08 13.96 16.76
N SER A 2 11.74 13.94 16.73
CA SER A 2 11.01 12.84 17.40
C SER A 2 11.36 11.52 16.69
N ALA A 3 11.31 10.40 17.40
CA ALA A 3 11.61 9.09 16.83
C ALA A 3 10.77 8.83 15.55
N ASP A 4 9.52 9.28 15.54
CA ASP A 4 8.60 9.12 14.42
C ASP A 4 9.02 9.91 13.18
N GLN A 5 9.63 11.08 13.34
CA GLN A 5 10.16 11.85 12.19
C GLN A 5 11.26 11.10 11.45
N GLY A 6 12.10 10.35 12.18
CA GLY A 6 13.13 9.50 11.57
C GLY A 6 12.54 8.32 10.81
N VAL A 7 11.51 7.68 11.37
CA VAL A 7 10.79 6.57 10.74
C VAL A 7 10.06 7.06 9.48
N ILE A 8 9.36 8.18 9.55
CA ILE A 8 8.63 8.77 8.42
C ILE A 8 9.59 9.21 7.30
N GLY A 9 10.75 9.76 7.63
CA GLY A 9 11.78 10.12 6.65
C GLY A 9 12.28 8.93 5.81
N THR A 10 12.23 7.72 6.39
CA THR A 10 12.63 6.49 5.70
C THR A 10 11.75 6.19 4.48
N ASN A 11 10.47 6.60 4.48
CA ASN A 11 9.59 6.47 3.31
C ASN A 11 10.11 7.28 2.11
N ASP A 12 10.56 8.52 2.33
CA ASP A 12 11.05 9.38 1.25
C ASP A 12 12.36 8.81 0.67
N ASP A 13 13.26 8.29 1.53
CA ASP A 13 14.48 7.62 1.10
C ASP A 13 14.20 6.34 0.30
N ALA A 14 13.29 5.51 0.77
CA ALA A 14 12.89 4.28 0.09
C ALA A 14 12.24 4.57 -1.27
N SER A 15 11.33 5.56 -1.31
CA SER A 15 10.65 5.99 -2.53
C SER A 15 11.62 6.59 -3.54
N SER A 16 12.61 7.36 -3.08
CA SER A 16 13.71 7.89 -3.91
C SER A 16 14.56 6.76 -4.52
N CYS A 17 14.90 5.74 -3.73
CA CYS A 17 15.64 4.57 -4.23
C CYS A 17 14.83 3.77 -5.26
N LYS A 18 13.54 3.54 -4.98
CA LYS A 18 12.61 2.89 -5.92
C LYS A 18 12.52 3.66 -7.23
N ARG A 19 12.30 4.98 -7.16
CA ARG A 19 12.24 5.86 -8.33
C ARG A 19 13.52 5.80 -9.16
N PHE A 20 14.67 5.89 -8.52
CA PHE A 20 15.97 5.83 -9.21
C PHE A 20 16.15 4.50 -9.95
N ALA A 21 15.79 3.37 -9.32
CA ALA A 21 15.90 2.06 -9.95
C ALA A 21 14.95 1.90 -11.15
N VAL A 22 13.73 2.45 -11.07
CA VAL A 22 12.78 2.50 -12.21
C VAL A 22 13.34 3.35 -13.35
N ASP A 23 13.90 4.53 -13.06
CA ASP A 23 14.52 5.39 -14.07
C ASP A 23 15.74 4.71 -14.74
N LYS A 24 16.37 3.73 -14.07
CA LYS A 24 17.45 2.89 -14.62
C LYS A 24 16.94 1.64 -15.33
N GLY A 25 15.63 1.42 -15.39
CA GLY A 25 15.02 0.30 -16.11
C GLY A 25 15.11 -1.04 -15.37
N TYR A 26 15.29 -1.04 -14.05
CA TYR A 26 15.27 -2.30 -13.28
C TYR A 26 13.88 -2.95 -13.32
N TRP A 27 12.81 -2.16 -13.27
CA TRP A 27 11.44 -2.60 -13.55
C TRP A 27 10.63 -1.43 -14.13
N VAL A 28 9.43 -1.72 -14.61
CA VAL A 28 8.51 -0.73 -15.16
C VAL A 28 7.50 -0.33 -14.09
N ASP A 29 7.43 0.98 -13.81
CA ASP A 29 6.46 1.57 -12.89
C ASP A 29 6.13 2.99 -13.37
N PRO A 30 4.98 3.20 -14.03
CA PRO A 30 4.60 4.52 -14.52
C PRO A 30 4.13 5.46 -13.40
N TYR A 31 3.80 4.93 -12.22
CA TYR A 31 3.13 5.65 -11.15
C TYR A 31 4.09 6.26 -10.14
N ILE A 32 5.28 5.68 -9.92
CA ILE A 32 6.22 6.16 -8.88
C ILE A 32 6.67 7.61 -9.13
N SER A 33 6.64 8.09 -10.38
CA SER A 33 6.88 9.50 -10.75
C SER A 33 5.91 10.48 -10.12
N LEU A 34 4.69 10.02 -9.87
CA LEU A 34 3.58 10.85 -9.46
C LEU A 34 3.65 11.15 -7.96
N PHE A 35 4.37 10.31 -7.21
CA PHE A 35 4.62 10.47 -5.77
C PHE A 35 6.01 11.05 -5.46
N MET A 36 7.01 10.77 -6.30
CA MET A 36 8.40 11.14 -6.02
C MET A 36 9.08 11.77 -7.23
N GLN A 37 9.73 12.91 -7.00
CA GLN A 37 10.54 13.59 -8.01
C GLN A 37 11.86 12.84 -8.24
N LYS A 38 12.46 13.06 -9.41
CA LYS A 38 13.77 12.49 -9.71
C LYS A 38 14.82 13.04 -8.74
N SER A 39 15.53 12.15 -8.06
CA SER A 39 16.67 12.53 -7.25
C SER A 39 17.91 12.74 -8.14
N PRO A 40 18.66 13.86 -7.98
CA PRO A 40 19.94 14.02 -8.66
C PRO A 40 21.03 13.10 -8.07
N ILE A 41 20.78 12.54 -6.89
CA ILE A 41 21.73 11.70 -6.16
C ILE A 41 21.73 10.30 -6.77
N ARG A 42 22.90 9.88 -7.27
CA ARG A 42 23.10 8.52 -7.77
C ARG A 42 23.03 7.52 -6.61
N LYS A 43 22.34 6.41 -6.83
CA LYS A 43 22.36 5.25 -5.92
C LYS A 43 23.35 4.20 -6.44
N ALA A 44 23.99 3.48 -5.53
CA ALA A 44 24.90 2.41 -5.89
C ALA A 44 24.12 1.24 -6.54
N PRO A 45 24.68 0.53 -7.55
CA PRO A 45 23.97 -0.51 -8.28
C PRO A 45 23.41 -1.64 -7.40
N GLU A 46 24.11 -1.99 -6.32
CA GLU A 46 23.70 -2.99 -5.34
C GLU A 46 22.42 -2.59 -4.59
N ILE A 47 22.21 -1.30 -4.33
CA ILE A 47 20.98 -0.78 -3.73
C ILE A 47 19.82 -0.97 -4.69
N SER A 48 19.98 -0.57 -5.95
CA SER A 48 18.93 -0.74 -6.97
C SER A 48 18.62 -2.22 -7.22
N ARG A 49 19.61 -3.11 -7.21
CA ARG A 49 19.41 -4.57 -7.27
C ARG A 49 18.61 -5.09 -6.07
N GLY A 50 18.91 -4.62 -4.86
CA GLY A 50 18.16 -4.98 -3.66
C GLY A 50 16.69 -4.58 -3.75
N TYR A 51 16.41 -3.34 -4.17
CA TYR A 51 15.04 -2.88 -4.39
C TYR A 51 14.33 -3.64 -5.50
N TYR A 52 15.01 -3.95 -6.60
CA TYR A 52 14.45 -4.78 -7.67
C TYR A 52 14.04 -6.16 -7.15
N ALA A 53 14.93 -6.84 -6.41
CA ALA A 53 14.63 -8.14 -5.83
C ALA A 53 13.43 -8.06 -4.89
N ARG A 54 13.38 -7.04 -4.01
CA ARG A 54 12.28 -6.81 -3.07
C ARG A 54 10.94 -6.61 -3.80
N VAL A 55 10.87 -5.61 -4.69
CA VAL A 55 9.64 -5.24 -5.40
C VAL A 55 9.12 -6.39 -6.25
N THR A 56 10.01 -7.02 -7.01
CA THR A 56 9.64 -8.12 -7.91
C THR A 56 9.18 -9.35 -7.14
N SER A 57 9.85 -9.70 -6.03
CA SER A 57 9.47 -10.87 -5.22
C SER A 57 8.08 -10.71 -4.61
N ILE A 58 7.78 -9.54 -4.03
CA ILE A 58 6.47 -9.25 -3.45
C ILE A 58 5.39 -9.28 -4.54
N GLN A 59 5.65 -8.65 -5.68
CA GLN A 59 4.74 -8.65 -6.81
C GLN A 59 4.44 -10.08 -7.28
N ILE A 60 5.45 -10.94 -7.47
CA ILE A 60 5.26 -12.33 -7.89
C ILE A 60 4.38 -13.10 -6.89
N ILE A 61 4.60 -12.92 -5.58
CA ILE A 61 3.82 -13.61 -4.54
C ILE A 61 2.35 -13.16 -4.60
N ILE A 62 2.12 -11.85 -4.69
CA ILE A 62 0.77 -11.28 -4.72
C ILE A 62 0.03 -11.68 -6.01
N GLU A 63 0.69 -11.62 -7.16
CA GLU A 63 0.08 -12.06 -8.43
C GLU A 63 -0.32 -13.54 -8.38
N LYS A 64 0.53 -14.41 -7.81
CA LYS A 64 0.19 -15.82 -7.62
C LYS A 64 -1.00 -15.98 -6.69
N PHE A 65 -1.01 -15.27 -5.57
CA PHE A 65 -2.10 -15.30 -4.60
C PHE A 65 -3.43 -14.88 -5.24
N LEU A 66 -3.45 -13.76 -5.96
CA LEU A 66 -4.62 -13.25 -6.69
C LEU A 66 -5.13 -14.25 -7.73
N ARG A 67 -4.24 -14.87 -8.50
CA ARG A 67 -4.62 -15.89 -9.48
C ARG A 67 -5.22 -17.13 -8.82
N MET A 68 -4.66 -17.57 -7.68
CA MET A 68 -5.18 -18.71 -6.92
C MET A 68 -6.56 -18.44 -6.33
N THR A 69 -6.79 -17.22 -5.83
CA THR A 69 -8.09 -16.81 -5.27
C THR A 69 -9.08 -16.31 -6.31
N LYS A 70 -8.70 -16.26 -7.60
CA LYS A 70 -9.49 -15.64 -8.68
C LYS A 70 -9.92 -14.21 -8.32
N ASN A 71 -8.99 -13.42 -7.80
CA ASN A 71 -9.19 -12.06 -7.32
C ASN A 71 -10.17 -11.92 -6.12
N ASN A 72 -10.72 -13.02 -5.61
CA ASN A 72 -11.62 -13.04 -4.46
C ASN A 72 -10.83 -13.09 -3.14
N CYS A 73 -10.05 -12.05 -2.88
CA CYS A 73 -9.28 -11.89 -1.65
C CYS A 73 -9.13 -10.41 -1.27
N GLN A 74 -8.58 -10.18 -0.08
CA GLN A 74 -8.22 -8.85 0.40
C GLN A 74 -6.70 -8.78 0.57
N ILE A 75 -6.13 -7.62 0.29
CA ILE A 75 -4.71 -7.34 0.50
C ILE A 75 -4.60 -6.18 1.50
N VAL A 76 -3.80 -6.36 2.55
CA VAL A 76 -3.50 -5.32 3.53
C VAL A 76 -1.99 -5.08 3.53
N SER A 77 -1.58 -3.89 3.12
CA SER A 77 -0.17 -3.47 3.05
C SER A 77 0.16 -2.58 4.24
N PHE A 78 0.98 -3.08 5.17
CA PHE A 78 1.45 -2.31 6.32
C PHE A 78 2.76 -1.59 6.00
N GLY A 79 2.84 -0.30 6.35
CA GLY A 79 3.97 0.55 5.98
C GLY A 79 4.02 0.78 4.47
N ALA A 80 2.85 1.02 3.85
CA ALA A 80 2.75 1.09 2.40
C ALA A 80 3.57 2.25 1.80
N GLY A 81 3.79 3.32 2.55
CA GLY A 81 4.51 4.49 2.05
C GLY A 81 3.92 4.99 0.73
N PHE A 82 4.78 5.37 -0.20
CA PHE A 82 4.38 5.67 -1.59
C PHE A 82 4.51 4.46 -2.53
N ASP A 83 4.19 3.24 -2.06
CA ASP A 83 4.07 2.10 -2.97
C ASP A 83 2.96 2.32 -4.02
N THR A 84 3.19 1.74 -5.18
CA THR A 84 2.41 1.88 -6.41
C THR A 84 1.77 0.56 -6.83
N LEU A 85 1.93 -0.49 -6.02
CA LEU A 85 1.55 -1.86 -6.35
C LEU A 85 0.08 -1.98 -6.78
N TYR A 86 -0.84 -1.30 -6.10
CA TYR A 86 -2.26 -1.31 -6.46
C TYR A 86 -2.47 -0.96 -7.95
N TRP A 87 -1.92 0.16 -8.40
CA TRP A 87 -2.04 0.59 -9.80
C TRP A 87 -1.37 -0.38 -10.77
N ARG A 88 -0.19 -0.89 -10.42
CA ARG A 88 0.52 -1.89 -11.24
C ARG A 88 -0.27 -3.21 -11.37
N LEU A 89 -0.97 -3.64 -10.33
CA LEU A 89 -1.85 -4.80 -10.37
C LEU A 89 -3.12 -4.54 -11.18
N SER A 90 -3.67 -3.32 -11.09
CA SER A 90 -4.82 -2.87 -11.87
C SER A 90 -4.53 -2.93 -13.37
N ASP A 91 -3.36 -2.46 -13.81
CA ASP A 91 -2.90 -2.55 -15.20
C ASP A 91 -2.81 -4.00 -15.72
N LEU A 92 -2.57 -4.96 -14.82
CA LEU A 92 -2.50 -6.39 -15.13
C LEU A 92 -3.88 -7.09 -15.07
N GLY A 93 -4.95 -6.37 -14.72
CA GLY A 93 -6.28 -6.95 -14.49
C GLY A 93 -6.34 -7.84 -13.23
N LEU A 94 -5.42 -7.65 -12.29
CA LEU A 94 -5.28 -8.41 -11.06
C LEU A 94 -5.71 -7.58 -9.84
N THR A 95 -6.92 -7.04 -9.87
CA THR A 95 -7.46 -6.26 -8.75
C THR A 95 -8.09 -7.19 -7.69
N PRO A 96 -7.66 -7.14 -6.42
CA PRO A 96 -8.38 -7.85 -5.34
C PRO A 96 -9.78 -7.25 -5.11
N LYS A 97 -10.60 -7.92 -4.29
CA LYS A 97 -11.86 -7.33 -3.80
C LYS A 97 -11.65 -6.10 -2.92
N SER A 98 -10.53 -6.04 -2.20
CA SER A 98 -10.17 -4.90 -1.38
C SER A 98 -8.65 -4.81 -1.27
N PHE A 99 -8.12 -3.59 -1.40
CA PHE A 99 -6.71 -3.29 -1.19
C PHE A 99 -6.60 -2.16 -0.17
N VAL A 100 -6.09 -2.47 1.01
CA VAL A 100 -5.98 -1.53 2.13
C VAL A 100 -4.51 -1.23 2.38
N GLU A 101 -4.20 0.04 2.49
CA GLU A 101 -2.87 0.53 2.84
C GLU A 101 -2.91 1.17 4.22
N VAL A 102 -1.96 0.80 5.08
CA VAL A 102 -1.85 1.31 6.44
C VAL A 102 -0.47 1.94 6.61
N ASP A 103 -0.44 3.19 7.05
CA ASP A 103 0.79 3.94 7.34
C ASP A 103 0.50 5.07 8.34
N PHE A 104 1.53 5.76 8.80
CA PHE A 104 1.39 6.95 9.66
C PHE A 104 0.57 8.03 8.96
N GLU A 105 -0.22 8.78 9.74
CA GLU A 105 -1.12 9.82 9.26
C GLU A 105 -0.42 10.80 8.29
N GLN A 106 0.80 11.22 8.62
CA GLN A 106 1.55 12.17 7.79
C GLN A 106 1.88 11.60 6.40
N VAL A 107 2.21 10.31 6.32
CA VAL A 107 2.54 9.61 5.07
C VAL A 107 1.26 9.42 4.26
N THR A 108 0.20 8.90 4.88
CA THR A 108 -1.09 8.66 4.24
C THR A 108 -1.72 9.97 3.74
N THR A 109 -1.66 11.04 4.52
CA THR A 109 -2.14 12.37 4.12
C THR A 109 -1.42 12.89 2.88
N ARG A 110 -0.08 12.78 2.84
CA ARG A 110 0.72 13.13 1.66
C ARG A 110 0.35 12.27 0.46
N LYS A 111 0.19 10.96 0.64
CA LYS A 111 -0.20 10.03 -0.43
C LYS A 111 -1.57 10.40 -1.00
N CYS A 112 -2.56 10.64 -0.13
CA CYS A 112 -3.90 11.05 -0.52
C CYS A 112 -3.89 12.39 -1.28
N HIS A 113 -3.05 13.34 -0.88
CA HIS A 113 -2.88 14.59 -1.61
C HIS A 113 -2.33 14.34 -3.03
N PHE A 114 -1.32 13.49 -3.18
CA PHE A 114 -0.80 13.12 -4.50
C PHE A 114 -1.86 12.44 -5.37
N ILE A 115 -2.64 11.51 -4.81
CA ILE A 115 -3.70 10.84 -5.55
C ILE A 115 -4.75 11.87 -6.01
N LYS A 116 -5.29 12.68 -5.11
CA LYS A 116 -6.30 13.71 -5.43
C LYS A 116 -5.83 14.74 -6.46
N SER A 117 -4.53 15.03 -6.50
CA SER A 117 -3.96 16.05 -7.40
C SER A 117 -3.58 15.51 -8.78
N LYS A 118 -3.56 14.19 -8.99
CA LYS A 118 -3.10 13.57 -10.23
C LYS A 118 -4.21 12.70 -10.83
N LYS A 119 -4.78 13.17 -11.94
CA LYS A 119 -5.84 12.45 -12.67
C LYS A 119 -5.48 10.99 -12.99
N GLN A 120 -4.23 10.72 -13.38
CA GLN A 120 -3.75 9.36 -13.66
C GLN A 120 -3.89 8.39 -12.48
N LEU A 121 -3.77 8.89 -11.23
CA LEU A 121 -3.93 8.06 -10.04
C LEU A 121 -5.41 7.87 -9.70
N LEU A 122 -6.23 8.90 -9.92
CA LEU A 122 -7.68 8.87 -9.66
C LEU A 122 -8.44 8.00 -10.64
N ASP A 123 -8.16 8.11 -11.94
CA ASP A 123 -8.91 7.39 -12.99
C ASP A 123 -8.75 5.87 -12.85
N ALA A 124 -7.69 5.40 -12.20
CA ALA A 124 -7.41 3.99 -11.96
C ALA A 124 -8.10 3.42 -10.70
N LEU A 125 -8.66 4.29 -9.84
CA LEU A 125 -9.42 3.89 -8.66
C LEU A 125 -10.90 3.74 -9.04
N THR A 126 -11.53 2.63 -8.66
CA THR A 126 -12.99 2.50 -8.78
C THR A 126 -13.69 3.21 -7.62
N ASP A 127 -14.95 3.63 -7.78
CA ASP A 127 -15.69 4.39 -6.74
C ASP A 127 -15.77 3.66 -5.38
N GLU A 128 -15.67 2.33 -5.36
CA GLU A 128 -15.65 1.48 -4.17
C GLU A 128 -14.27 1.40 -3.49
N ASP A 129 -13.19 1.57 -4.26
CA ASP A 129 -11.80 1.49 -3.75
C ASP A 129 -11.40 2.74 -2.94
N TRP A 130 -12.00 3.88 -3.29
CA TRP A 130 -11.66 5.18 -2.70
C TRP A 130 -12.10 5.33 -1.24
N PHE A 131 -13.22 4.72 -0.86
CA PHE A 131 -13.82 4.90 0.47
C PHE A 131 -12.99 4.23 1.58
N PHE A 132 -12.27 3.16 1.27
CA PHE A 132 -11.46 2.42 2.25
C PHE A 132 -10.12 3.09 2.58
N MET A 133 -9.53 3.88 1.67
CA MET A 133 -8.23 4.55 1.91
C MET A 133 -8.29 5.68 2.94
N LEU A 134 -9.48 6.22 3.28
CA LEU A 134 -9.61 7.46 4.08
C LEU A 134 -10.25 7.29 5.46
N ASN A 135 -10.96 6.19 5.73
CA ASN A 135 -11.88 6.15 6.88
C ASN A 135 -11.30 5.62 8.21
N GLN A 136 -9.98 5.64 8.42
CA GLN A 136 -9.40 5.24 9.71
C GLN A 136 -8.29 6.17 10.25
N VAL A 137 -8.27 7.45 9.87
CA VAL A 137 -7.38 8.41 10.53
C VAL A 137 -8.09 9.74 10.75
N SER A 138 -9.13 9.74 11.59
CA SER A 138 -9.56 10.97 12.25
C SER A 138 -9.25 10.84 13.74
N ALA A 139 -8.11 11.43 14.11
CA ALA A 139 -7.67 11.84 15.45
C ALA A 139 -7.66 10.77 16.56
N VAL A 140 -6.47 10.30 16.96
CA VAL A 140 -6.27 9.77 18.32
C VAL A 140 -4.88 10.18 18.86
N PRO A 141 -4.78 10.71 20.10
CA PRO A 141 -3.53 11.19 20.70
C PRO A 141 -2.54 10.06 21.05
N ASP A 142 -1.26 10.43 21.14
CA ASP A 142 -0.12 9.60 21.58
C ASP A 142 -0.45 8.71 22.78
N ASP A 143 -0.59 7.40 22.55
CA ASP A 143 -0.02 6.36 23.41
C ASP A 143 -0.12 4.98 22.75
N ALA A 144 0.91 4.16 22.97
CA ALA A 144 1.25 2.93 22.25
C ALA A 144 0.30 1.72 22.47
N THR A 145 -0.98 1.96 22.74
CA THR A 145 -1.97 0.92 23.11
C THR A 145 -2.84 0.41 21.95
N HIS A 146 -2.76 0.99 20.74
CA HIS A 146 -3.86 0.87 19.76
C HIS A 146 -3.63 -0.02 18.52
N ILE A 147 -2.53 -0.77 18.42
CA ILE A 147 -2.46 -1.89 17.44
C ILE A 147 -3.62 -2.89 17.69
N VAL A 148 -4.12 -2.95 18.93
CA VAL A 148 -5.26 -3.77 19.32
C VAL A 148 -6.61 -3.17 18.87
N GLU A 149 -6.74 -1.85 18.66
CA GLU A 149 -8.02 -1.26 18.24
C GLU A 149 -8.27 -1.32 16.73
N LEU A 150 -7.22 -1.32 15.91
CA LEU A 150 -7.33 -1.74 14.50
C LEU A 150 -7.90 -3.16 14.38
N PHE A 151 -7.57 -4.04 15.34
CA PHE A 151 -8.11 -5.39 15.43
C PHE A 151 -9.61 -5.37 15.82
N TRP A 152 -10.05 -4.43 16.67
CA TRP A 152 -11.47 -4.28 17.04
C TRP A 152 -12.31 -3.60 15.96
N ALA A 153 -11.78 -2.67 15.16
CA ALA A 153 -12.49 -2.10 14.01
C ALA A 153 -12.63 -3.10 12.84
N LEU A 154 -11.60 -3.94 12.64
CA LEU A 154 -11.66 -5.13 11.78
C LEU A 154 -12.67 -6.16 12.30
N LEU A 155 -12.85 -6.29 13.63
CA LEU A 155 -13.90 -7.13 14.21
C LEU A 155 -15.29 -6.47 14.18
N ALA A 156 -15.41 -5.14 14.25
CA ALA A 156 -16.70 -4.44 14.20
C ALA A 156 -17.33 -4.51 12.79
N THR A 157 -16.51 -4.45 11.74
CA THR A 157 -16.93 -4.79 10.37
C THR A 157 -17.21 -6.28 10.17
N TRP A 158 -16.81 -7.14 11.11
CA TRP A 158 -17.22 -8.55 11.19
C TRP A 158 -18.49 -8.78 12.04
N SER A 159 -18.84 -7.88 12.97
CA SER A 159 -20.00 -8.02 13.86
C SER A 159 -21.32 -7.68 13.16
N ASP A 160 -21.34 -6.64 12.32
CA ASP A 160 -22.57 -6.17 11.67
C ASP A 160 -22.96 -6.98 10.42
N CYS A 161 -22.05 -7.80 9.90
CA CYS A 161 -22.36 -8.76 8.82
C CYS A 161 -22.77 -10.15 9.34
N LEU A 162 -22.77 -10.40 10.66
CA LEU A 162 -22.99 -11.74 11.22
C LEU A 162 -24.35 -11.97 11.88
N TRP A 163 -25.41 -11.31 11.42
CA TRP A 163 -26.78 -11.69 11.83
C TRP A 163 -27.80 -11.95 10.73
N LEU A 164 -27.47 -11.80 9.44
CA LEU A 164 -28.34 -12.28 8.36
C LEU A 164 -27.53 -12.93 7.23
N GLN A 165 -27.72 -14.24 7.11
CA GLN A 165 -27.32 -15.17 6.05
C GLN A 165 -25.94 -15.84 6.12
N LEU A 166 -25.98 -16.98 6.81
CA LEU A 166 -25.11 -18.15 6.69
C LEU A 166 -24.70 -18.45 5.24
N GLY A 167 -23.39 -18.45 4.98
CA GLY A 167 -22.79 -18.96 3.76
C GLY A 167 -21.28 -18.91 3.86
N THR A 168 -20.64 -20.05 4.13
CA THR A 168 -19.20 -20.25 4.33
C THR A 168 -18.33 -19.56 3.27
N ALA A 169 -17.67 -18.45 3.63
CA ALA A 169 -16.58 -17.87 2.86
C ALA A 169 -15.30 -17.90 3.72
N SER A 170 -14.37 -18.78 3.35
CA SER A 170 -13.02 -18.79 3.91
C SER A 170 -12.32 -17.47 3.59
N VAL A 171 -12.03 -16.66 4.62
CA VAL A 171 -11.27 -15.42 4.49
C VAL A 171 -9.78 -15.78 4.43
N ASN A 172 -9.20 -15.76 3.24
CA ASN A 172 -7.76 -15.92 3.06
C ASN A 172 -7.09 -14.55 3.21
N LEU A 173 -6.50 -14.30 4.37
CA LEU A 173 -5.78 -13.07 4.69
C LEU A 173 -4.27 -13.28 4.46
N LEU A 174 -3.63 -12.41 3.68
CA LEU A 174 -2.17 -12.34 3.59
C LEU A 174 -1.70 -11.08 4.32
N ASN A 175 -0.99 -11.26 5.43
CA ASN A 175 -0.36 -10.17 6.18
C ASN A 175 1.05 -9.94 5.64
N LEU A 176 1.32 -8.75 5.10
CA LEU A 176 2.65 -8.33 4.68
C LEU A 176 3.06 -7.10 5.49
N SER A 177 3.90 -7.31 6.50
CA SER A 177 4.62 -6.24 7.18
C SER A 177 5.92 -5.94 6.42
N LEU A 178 6.10 -4.69 6.01
CA LEU A 178 7.28 -4.26 5.25
C LEU A 178 7.81 -2.94 5.81
N PHE A 179 8.91 -3.02 6.57
CA PHE A 179 9.85 -1.91 6.75
C PHE A 179 10.60 -1.67 5.45
#